data_AF-A0A2N6VJ99-F1
#
_entry.id   AF-A0A2N6VJ99-F1
#
_cell.length_a   1.000
_cell.length_b   1.000
_cell.length_c   1.000
_cell.angle_alpha   90.00
_cell.angle_beta   90.00
_cell.angle_gamma   90.00
#
_symmetry.space_group_name_H-M   'P 1'
#
loop_
_entity.id
_entity.type
_entity.pdbx_description
1 polymer ?
#
loop_
_entity_poly.entity_id
_entity_poly.type
_entity_poly.pdbx_seq_one_letter_code
_entity_poly.pdbx_strand_id
1 'polypeptide(L)'
;PGLVTNLHAVNSSIENAGFGPMLLCSSLYFSTPSGTRAALVYLYKRGTFYPFVQTGPHRRDNAEEFNIKAAIGADLRFEEDT
;
A
#
# COMPACT_ATOMS: atom_id res chain seq x y z
N PRO A 1 14.73 1.00 0.48
CA PRO A 1 15.07 -0.19 -0.34
C PRO A 1 14.52 -1.54 0.18
N GLY A 2 14.59 -1.85 1.48
CA GLY A 2 14.26 -3.20 1.99
C GLY A 2 12.77 -3.58 1.99
N LEU A 3 11.86 -2.63 2.17
CA LEU A 3 10.43 -2.94 2.35
C LEU A 3 9.78 -3.50 1.08
N VAL A 4 9.98 -2.84 -0.06
CA VAL A 4 9.44 -3.27 -1.36
C VAL A 4 10.03 -4.62 -1.77
N THR A 5 11.34 -4.81 -1.58
CA THR A 5 12.01 -6.09 -1.87
C THR A 5 11.48 -7.22 -1.00
N ASN A 6 11.31 -6.99 0.31
CA ASN A 6 10.76 -8.00 1.22
C ASN A 6 9.29 -8.31 0.89
N LEU A 7 8.51 -7.29 0.53
CA LEU A 7 7.13 -7.48 0.09
C LEU A 7 7.12 -8.33 -1.18
N HIS A 8 7.89 -7.96 -2.21
CA HIS A 8 8.02 -8.74 -3.44
C HIS A 8 8.46 -10.20 -3.21
N ALA A 9 9.38 -10.44 -2.27
CA ALA A 9 9.83 -11.80 -1.92
C ALA A 9 8.70 -12.63 -1.27
N VAL A 10 7.97 -12.05 -0.31
CA VAL A 10 6.78 -12.70 0.30
C VAL A 10 5.73 -12.99 -0.78
N ASN A 11 5.47 -12.02 -1.65
CA ASN A 11 4.50 -12.12 -2.73
C ASN A 11 4.85 -13.30 -3.67
N SER A 12 6.10 -13.36 -4.12
CA SER A 12 6.62 -14.42 -5.00
C SER A 12 6.57 -15.80 -4.33
N SER A 13 6.81 -15.87 -3.01
CA SER A 13 6.73 -17.14 -2.28
C SER A 13 5.31 -17.71 -2.21
N ILE A 14 4.29 -16.85 -2.08
CA ILE A 14 2.89 -17.26 -2.01
C ILE A 14 2.38 -17.65 -3.40
N GLU A 15 2.82 -16.94 -4.45
CA GLU A 15 2.55 -17.30 -5.83
C GLU A 15 3.16 -18.67 -6.20
N ASN A 16 4.43 -18.90 -5.86
CA ASN A 16 5.10 -20.20 -6.05
C ASN A 16 4.41 -21.35 -5.29
N ALA A 17 3.75 -21.05 -4.17
CA ALA A 17 2.95 -22.02 -3.43
C ALA A 17 1.57 -22.31 -4.07
N GLY A 18 1.25 -21.70 -5.22
CA GLY A 18 0.02 -21.91 -5.99
C GLY A 18 -1.14 -21.00 -5.58
N PHE A 19 -0.91 -20.04 -4.69
CA PHE A 19 -1.96 -19.15 -4.15
C PHE A 19 -2.06 -17.80 -4.87
N GLY A 20 -1.28 -17.58 -5.94
CA GLY A 20 -1.29 -16.33 -6.73
C GLY A 20 -2.68 -15.78 -7.06
N PRO A 21 -3.66 -16.59 -7.51
CA PRO A 21 -5.02 -16.12 -7.82
C PRO A 21 -5.83 -15.64 -6.60
N MET A 22 -5.44 -16.07 -5.39
CA MET A 22 -6.12 -15.77 -4.13
C MET A 22 -5.56 -14.52 -3.42
N LEU A 23 -4.49 -13.91 -3.96
CA LEU A 23 -3.91 -12.70 -3.40
C LEU A 23 -4.62 -11.46 -3.91
N LEU A 24 -5.32 -10.77 -3.00
CA LEU A 24 -6.01 -9.52 -3.31
C LEU A 24 -5.07 -8.31 -3.15
N CYS A 25 -4.52 -8.13 -1.95
CA CYS A 25 -3.64 -7.01 -1.61
C CYS A 25 -2.68 -7.34 -0.47
N SER A 26 -1.62 -6.54 -0.31
CA SER A 26 -0.78 -6.51 0.88
C SER A 26 -0.77 -5.10 1.45
N SER A 27 -0.98 -4.96 2.76
CA SER A 27 -1.06 -3.65 3.42
C SER A 27 0.12 -3.46 4.38
N LEU A 28 0.78 -2.31 4.25
CA LEU A 28 1.88 -1.88 5.09
C LEU A 28 1.40 -0.74 5.98
N TYR A 29 1.37 -0.94 7.29
CA TYR A 29 0.86 0.05 8.23
C TYR A 29 1.99 0.91 8.80
N PHE A 30 1.74 2.22 8.84
CA PHE A 30 2.59 3.23 9.43
C PHE A 30 1.79 4.01 10.47
N SER A 31 2.48 4.44 11.53
CA SER A 31 1.90 5.30 12.54
C SER A 31 2.86 6.41 12.88
N THR A 32 2.35 7.63 12.98
CA THR A 32 3.11 8.76 13.54
C THR A 32 3.05 8.72 15.07
N PRO A 33 4.02 9.34 15.78
CA PRO A 33 3.94 9.52 17.23
C PRO A 33 2.68 10.26 17.69
N SER A 34 2.12 11.13 16.83
CA SER A 34 0.86 11.84 17.02
C SER A 34 -0.39 10.96 16.87
N GLY A 35 -0.24 9.68 16.51
CA GLY A 35 -1.34 8.72 16.45
C GLY A 35 -2.01 8.57 15.09
N THR A 36 -1.65 9.37 14.09
CA THR A 36 -2.13 9.18 12.71
C THR A 36 -1.70 7.82 12.18
N ARG A 37 -2.65 7.04 11.65
CA ARG A 37 -2.41 5.72 11.05
C ARG A 37 -2.61 5.80 9.55
N ALA A 38 -1.55 5.46 8.81
CA ALA A 38 -1.57 5.36 7.36
C ALA A 38 -1.26 3.91 6.94
N ALA A 39 -1.74 3.52 5.77
CA ALA A 39 -1.36 2.27 5.14
C ALA A 39 -0.95 2.50 3.68
N LEU A 40 0.05 1.75 3.21
CA LEU A 40 0.28 1.55 1.79
C LEU A 40 -0.29 0.20 1.38
N VAL A 41 -1.28 0.23 0.50
CA VAL A 41 -1.94 -0.98 0.00
C VAL A 41 -1.35 -1.31 -1.37
N TYR A 42 -0.64 -2.42 -1.47
CA TYR A 42 -0.17 -3.00 -2.74
C TYR A 42 -1.25 -3.89 -3.34
N LEU A 43 -1.71 -3.54 -4.54
CA LEU A 43 -2.72 -4.27 -5.31
C LEU A 43 -2.02 -5.24 -6.27
N TYR A 44 -1.98 -6.53 -5.91
CA TYR A 44 -1.25 -7.55 -6.69
C TYR A 44 -1.66 -7.59 -8.15
N LYS A 45 -2.97 -7.62 -8.41
CA LYS A 45 -3.52 -7.73 -9.77
C LYS A 45 -3.17 -6.55 -10.66
N ARG A 46 -2.90 -5.38 -10.07
CA ARG A 46 -2.57 -4.15 -10.79
C ARG A 46 -1.07 -3.80 -10.74
N GLY A 47 -0.32 -4.39 -9.80
CA GLY A 47 1.07 -4.01 -9.55
C GLY A 47 1.22 -2.55 -9.10
N THR A 48 0.19 -1.98 -8.48
CA THR A 48 0.12 -0.58 -8.05
C THR A 48 -0.06 -0.45 -6.55
N PHE A 49 0.24 0.75 -6.04
CA PHE A 49 0.03 1.15 -4.67
C PHE A 49 -1.11 2.18 -4.56
N TYR A 50 -1.82 2.12 -3.44
CA TYR A 50 -2.78 3.12 -3.02
C TYR A 50 -2.54 3.49 -1.54
N PRO A 51 -2.27 4.77 -1.21
CA PRO A 51 -2.19 5.21 0.17
C PRO A 51 -3.59 5.29 0.78
N PHE A 52 -3.72 4.87 2.03
CA PHE A 52 -4.98 4.91 2.78
C PHE A 52 -4.74 5.50 4.16
N VAL A 53 -5.45 6.58 4.52
CA VAL A 53 -5.30 7.24 5.83
C VAL A 53 -6.66 7.30 6.51
N GLN A 54 -6.77 6.66 7.67
CA GLN A 54 -8.03 6.58 8.41
C GLN A 54 -8.11 7.66 9.49
N THR A 55 -9.16 8.48 9.46
CA THR A 55 -9.46 9.51 10.47
C THR A 55 -10.70 9.19 11.32
N GLY A 56 -11.43 8.13 10.99
CA GLY A 56 -12.57 7.64 11.75
C GLY A 56 -13.08 6.28 11.24
N PRO A 57 -14.15 5.71 11.82
CA PRO A 57 -14.62 4.36 11.50
C PRO A 57 -14.85 4.11 10.01
N HIS A 58 -15.39 5.11 9.30
CA HIS A 58 -15.67 5.04 7.86
C HIS A 58 -15.24 6.34 7.15
N ARG A 59 -14.16 6.97 7.62
CA ARG A 59 -13.66 8.23 7.07
C ARG A 59 -12.18 8.14 6.72
N ARG A 60 -11.88 8.57 5.50
CA ARG A 60 -10.53 8.71 4.97
C ARG A 60 -10.08 10.16 4.95
N ASP A 61 -8.77 10.36 5.07
CA ASP A 61 -8.12 11.65 4.82
C ASP A 61 -7.47 11.67 3.45
N ASN A 62 -8.27 12.05 2.44
CA ASN A 62 -7.79 12.11 1.05
C ASN A 62 -6.66 13.14 0.87
N ALA A 63 -6.61 14.19 1.70
CA ALA A 63 -5.56 15.21 1.61
C ALA A 63 -4.23 14.62 2.06
N GLU A 64 -4.23 13.88 3.16
CA GLU A 64 -3.03 13.18 3.63
C GLU A 64 -2.63 12.03 2.70
N GLU A 65 -3.59 11.30 2.12
CA GLU A 65 -3.32 10.30 1.08
C GLU A 65 -2.61 10.91 -0.14
N PHE A 66 -3.04 12.10 -0.58
CA PHE A 66 -2.39 12.85 -1.64
C PHE A 66 -0.96 13.29 -1.25
N ASN A 67 -0.78 13.80 -0.03
CA ASN A 67 0.55 14.18 0.47
C ASN A 67 1.51 12.99 0.50
N ILE A 68 1.05 11.82 0.94
CA ILE A 68 1.83 10.58 0.91
C ILE A 68 2.17 10.24 -0.54
N LYS A 69 1.18 10.21 -1.45
CA LYS A 69 1.42 9.94 -2.88
C LYS A 69 2.44 10.91 -3.48
N ALA A 70 2.42 12.19 -3.12
CA ALA A 70 3.40 13.18 -3.57
C ALA A 70 4.80 12.92 -3.00
N ALA A 71 4.89 12.55 -1.71
CA ALA A 71 6.17 12.34 -1.03
C ALA A 71 6.95 11.11 -1.53
N ILE A 72 6.25 10.03 -1.90
CA ILE A 72 6.85 8.76 -2.36
C ILE A 72 6.51 8.43 -3.82
N GLY A 73 5.94 9.41 -4.55
CA GLY A 73 5.44 9.29 -5.93
C GLY A 73 6.47 8.81 -6.95
N ALA A 74 7.74 9.16 -6.74
CA ALA A 74 8.83 8.77 -7.63
C ALA A 74 9.31 7.33 -7.40
N ASP A 75 9.04 6.75 -6.23
CA ASP A 75 9.60 5.46 -5.81
C ASP A 75 8.63 4.28 -6.07
N LEU A 76 7.33 4.55 -6.21
CA LEU A 76 6.28 3.54 -6.35
C LEU A 76 5.34 3.82 -7.52
N ARG A 77 4.80 2.77 -8.13
CA ARG A 77 3.72 2.88 -9.12
C ARG A 77 2.39 3.07 -8.40
N PHE A 78 1.77 4.23 -8.54
CA PHE A 78 0.46 4.50 -7.97
C PHE A 78 -0.67 4.20 -8.94
N GLU A 79 -1.83 3.85 -8.38
CA GLU A 79 -3.07 3.78 -9.14
C GLU A 79 -3.45 5.18 -9.69
N GLU A 80 -3.90 5.22 -10.95
CA GLU A 80 -4.42 6.43 -11.59
C GLU A 80 -5.86 6.69 -11.08
N ASP A 81 -6.17 7.97 -10.82
CA ASP A 81 -7.54 8.37 -10.52
C ASP A 81 -8.40 8.15 -11.77
N THR A 82 -9.52 7.43 -11.62
CA THR A 82 -10.50 7.19 -12.68
C THR A 82 -11.64 8.19 -12.58
#